data_AF-A0A2D9T4X1-F1
#
_entry.id   AF-A0A2D9T4X1-F1
#
_cell.length_a   1.000
_cell.length_b   1.000
_cell.length_c   1.000
_cell.angle_alpha   90.00
_cell.angle_beta   90.00
_cell.angle_gamma   90.00
#
_symmetry.space_group_name_H-M   'P 1'
#
loop_
_entity.id
_entity.type
_entity.pdbx_description
1 polymer ?
#
loop_
_entity_poly.entity_id
_entity_poly.type
_entity_poly.pdbx_seq_one_letter_code
_entity_poly.pdbx_strand_id
1 'polypeptide(L)'
;MLARLVALAFVLAPALAGAQDARLAEDVVHHVMSPFCPGKVLAECPSAQAAEWRVDVHRWAAEGVGEATIRARLQARVPGFDLDRHREPEALDGVPVGAFALASLVLLGAARRFVRRRPTSPSTPDDPQDPYDERLDQELARLAD
;
A
#
# COMPACT_ATOMS: atom_id res chain seq x y z
N MET A 1 12.20 -25.94 -19.27
CA MET A 1 10.77 -25.66 -18.98
C MET A 1 10.53 -24.31 -18.31
N LEU A 2 11.44 -23.77 -17.48
CA LEU A 2 11.28 -22.44 -16.85
C LEU A 2 11.21 -21.25 -17.82
N ALA A 3 11.90 -21.31 -18.98
CA ALA A 3 11.92 -20.20 -19.95
C ALA A 3 10.55 -19.90 -20.61
N ARG A 4 9.61 -20.86 -20.62
CA ARG A 4 8.25 -20.65 -21.16
C ARG A 4 7.30 -19.97 -20.17
N LEU A 5 7.57 -20.05 -18.87
CA LEU A 5 6.75 -19.41 -17.82
C LEU A 5 7.06 -17.90 -17.72
N VAL A 6 8.32 -17.51 -17.94
CA VAL A 6 8.73 -16.08 -17.91
C VAL A 6 8.14 -15.29 -19.08
N ALA A 7 8.00 -15.92 -20.25
CA ALA A 7 7.42 -15.26 -21.43
C ALA A 7 5.91 -15.00 -21.30
N LEU A 8 5.18 -15.81 -20.52
CA LEU A 8 3.74 -15.61 -20.31
C LEU A 8 3.45 -14.47 -19.31
N ALA A 9 4.35 -14.26 -18.34
CA ALA A 9 4.21 -13.18 -17.34
C ALA A 9 4.38 -11.78 -17.94
N PHE A 10 5.19 -11.65 -19.00
CA PHE A 10 5.49 -10.34 -19.60
C PHE A 10 4.35 -9.77 -20.45
N VAL A 11 3.44 -10.61 -20.97
CA VAL A 11 2.34 -10.18 -21.84
C VAL A 11 1.11 -9.70 -21.04
N LEU A 12 0.94 -10.15 -19.78
CA LEU A 12 -0.23 -9.77 -18.96
C LEU A 12 -0.09 -8.40 -18.26
N ALA A 13 1.13 -7.91 -18.06
CA ALA A 13 1.39 -6.66 -17.36
C ALA A 13 0.73 -5.42 -18.01
N PRO A 14 0.83 -5.17 -19.33
CA PRO A 14 0.24 -3.98 -19.93
C PRO A 14 -1.30 -3.99 -19.91
N ALA A 15 -1.92 -5.16 -19.99
CA ALA A 15 -3.38 -5.29 -19.93
C ALA A 15 -3.94 -4.93 -18.54
N LEU A 16 -3.22 -5.31 -17.47
CA LEU A 16 -3.60 -4.96 -16.11
C LEU A 16 -3.42 -3.46 -15.84
N ALA A 17 -2.33 -2.87 -16.34
CA ALA A 17 -2.05 -1.44 -16.22
C ALA A 17 -3.13 -0.59 -16.89
N GLY A 18 -3.46 -0.86 -18.17
CA GLY A 18 -4.49 -0.11 -18.88
C GLY A 18 -5.89 -0.23 -18.25
N ALA A 19 -6.21 -1.37 -17.65
CA ALA A 19 -7.47 -1.54 -16.91
C ALA A 19 -7.50 -0.69 -15.62
N GLN A 20 -6.36 -0.48 -14.98
CA GLN A 20 -6.25 0.35 -13.79
C GLN A 20 -6.31 1.84 -14.14
N ASP A 21 -5.67 2.25 -15.23
CA ASP A 21 -5.72 3.62 -15.74
C ASP A 21 -7.14 4.02 -16.15
N ALA A 22 -7.86 3.14 -16.84
CA ALA A 22 -9.25 3.37 -17.21
C ALA A 22 -10.17 3.56 -15.99
N ARG A 23 -9.97 2.76 -14.93
CA ARG A 23 -10.71 2.89 -13.67
C ARG A 23 -10.39 4.19 -12.95
N LEU A 24 -9.12 4.59 -12.93
CA LEU A 24 -8.70 5.85 -12.33
C LEU A 24 -9.36 7.04 -13.05
N ALA A 25 -9.34 7.04 -14.38
CA ALA A 25 -10.00 8.09 -15.15
C ALA A 25 -11.51 8.15 -14.87
N GLU A 26 -12.16 6.98 -14.78
CA GLU A 26 -13.58 6.88 -14.48
C GLU A 26 -13.91 7.42 -13.09
N ASP A 27 -13.10 7.10 -12.09
CA ASP A 27 -13.24 7.60 -10.73
C ASP A 27 -13.18 9.13 -10.70
N VAL A 28 -12.19 9.72 -11.38
CA VAL A 28 -12.02 11.17 -11.46
C VAL A 28 -13.26 11.82 -12.09
N VAL A 29 -13.73 11.36 -13.24
CA VAL A 29 -14.85 12.03 -13.93
C VAL A 29 -16.18 11.89 -13.19
N HIS A 30 -16.34 10.86 -12.36
CA HIS A 30 -17.54 10.64 -11.53
C HIS A 30 -17.52 11.42 -10.21
N HIS A 31 -16.36 11.84 -9.72
CA HIS A 31 -16.25 12.54 -8.43
C HIS A 31 -15.89 14.02 -8.56
N VAL A 32 -15.47 14.47 -9.75
CA VAL A 32 -15.13 15.88 -10.01
C VAL A 32 -16.36 16.65 -10.48
N MET A 33 -16.66 17.75 -9.80
CA MET A 33 -17.76 18.64 -10.16
C MET A 33 -17.49 19.36 -11.48
N SER A 34 -18.51 19.51 -12.32
CA SER A 34 -18.40 20.28 -13.56
C SER A 34 -18.64 21.77 -13.31
N PRO A 35 -17.71 22.66 -13.66
CA PRO A 35 -17.93 24.11 -13.59
C PRO A 35 -18.91 24.61 -14.68
N PHE A 36 -19.19 23.78 -15.68
CA PHE A 36 -20.04 24.12 -16.82
C PHE A 36 -21.52 23.76 -16.59
N CYS A 37 -21.79 22.83 -15.67
CA CYS A 37 -23.14 22.35 -15.37
C CYS A 37 -23.36 22.39 -13.85
N PRO A 38 -24.22 23.28 -13.33
CA PRO A 38 -24.44 23.40 -11.89
C PRO A 38 -25.02 22.11 -11.32
N GLY A 39 -24.38 21.61 -10.25
CA GLY A 39 -24.84 20.42 -9.54
C GLY A 39 -24.60 19.09 -10.25
N LYS A 40 -23.79 19.06 -11.31
CA LYS A 40 -23.43 17.83 -12.03
C LYS A 40 -21.94 17.56 -11.96
N VAL A 41 -21.57 16.28 -12.00
CA VAL A 41 -20.18 15.85 -12.17
C VAL A 41 -19.77 15.87 -13.63
N LEU A 42 -18.45 15.81 -13.89
CA LEU A 42 -17.92 15.82 -15.26
C LEU A 42 -18.54 14.71 -16.11
N ALA A 43 -18.73 13.50 -15.59
CA ALA A 43 -19.35 12.39 -16.31
C ALA A 43 -20.75 12.72 -16.87
N GLU A 44 -21.57 13.47 -16.13
CA GLU A 44 -22.99 13.72 -16.44
C GLU A 44 -23.27 15.02 -17.20
N CYS A 45 -22.28 15.90 -17.34
CA CYS A 45 -22.47 17.23 -17.94
C CYS A 45 -22.48 17.18 -19.48
N PRO A 46 -23.57 17.50 -20.20
CA PRO A 46 -23.62 17.38 -21.67
C PRO A 46 -22.80 18.44 -22.43
N SER A 47 -22.09 19.35 -21.75
CA SER A 47 -21.32 20.41 -22.40
C SER A 47 -20.11 19.87 -23.18
N ALA A 48 -19.77 20.52 -24.30
CA ALA A 48 -18.59 20.18 -25.11
C ALA A 48 -17.27 20.34 -24.32
N GLN A 49 -17.17 21.39 -23.50
CA GLN A 49 -15.98 21.64 -22.66
C GLN A 49 -15.78 20.53 -21.61
N ALA A 50 -16.86 20.04 -20.99
CA ALA A 50 -16.77 18.88 -20.11
C ALA A 50 -16.36 17.60 -20.85
N ALA A 51 -16.80 17.43 -22.09
CA ALA A 51 -16.38 16.28 -22.91
C ALA A 51 -14.88 16.31 -23.21
N GLU A 52 -14.32 17.47 -23.55
CA GLU A 52 -12.87 17.64 -23.72
C GLU A 52 -12.11 17.31 -22.44
N TRP A 53 -12.63 17.71 -21.28
CA TRP A 53 -11.99 17.41 -20.00
C TRP A 53 -12.00 15.92 -19.68
N ARG A 54 -13.07 15.19 -20.02
CA ARG A 54 -13.07 13.72 -19.88
C ARG A 54 -11.98 13.08 -20.73
N VAL A 55 -11.85 13.53 -21.99
CA VAL A 55 -10.80 13.05 -22.90
C VAL A 55 -9.41 13.32 -22.30
N ASP A 56 -9.19 14.51 -21.76
CA ASP A 56 -7.94 14.87 -21.09
C ASP A 56 -7.64 13.97 -19.88
N VAL A 57 -8.65 13.71 -19.05
CA VAL A 57 -8.51 12.83 -17.87
C VAL A 57 -8.13 11.41 -18.29
N HIS A 58 -8.82 10.84 -19.29
CA HIS A 58 -8.46 9.50 -19.81
C HIS A 58 -7.05 9.47 -20.40
N ARG A 59 -6.65 10.52 -21.13
CA ARG A 59 -5.31 10.65 -21.68
C ARG A 59 -4.26 10.67 -20.56
N TRP A 60 -4.44 11.51 -19.54
CA TRP A 60 -3.48 11.61 -18.44
C TRP A 60 -3.40 10.31 -17.61
N ALA A 61 -4.52 9.63 -17.41
CA ALA A 61 -4.51 8.34 -16.74
C ALA A 61 -3.70 7.31 -17.56
N ALA A 62 -3.89 7.27 -18.88
CA ALA A 62 -3.11 6.39 -19.77
C ALA A 62 -1.61 6.76 -19.84
N GLU A 63 -1.26 8.02 -19.55
CA GLU A 63 0.13 8.48 -19.37
C GLU A 63 0.70 8.10 -17.99
N GLY A 64 -0.07 7.44 -17.12
CA GLY A 64 0.32 7.07 -15.76
C GLY A 64 0.31 8.23 -14.76
N VAL A 65 -0.40 9.31 -15.06
CA VAL A 65 -0.54 10.44 -14.13
C VAL A 65 -1.49 10.03 -13.00
N GLY A 66 -1.01 10.16 -11.76
CA GLY A 66 -1.80 9.83 -10.57
C GLY A 66 -3.01 10.75 -10.37
N GLU A 67 -4.02 10.22 -9.66
CA GLU A 67 -5.32 10.86 -9.48
C GLU A 67 -5.24 12.27 -8.89
N ALA A 68 -4.51 12.43 -7.78
CA ALA A 68 -4.32 13.73 -7.12
C ALA A 68 -3.69 14.78 -8.05
N THR A 69 -2.78 14.35 -8.93
CA THR A 69 -2.15 15.25 -9.90
C THR A 69 -3.12 15.64 -11.03
N ILE A 70 -3.92 14.69 -11.52
CA ILE A 70 -4.97 14.98 -12.51
C ILE A 70 -5.96 16.01 -11.95
N ARG A 71 -6.44 15.79 -10.72
CA ARG A 71 -7.37 16.69 -10.03
C ARG A 71 -6.77 18.08 -9.83
N ALA A 72 -5.54 18.17 -9.36
CA ALA A 72 -4.84 19.45 -9.22
C ALA A 72 -4.69 20.18 -10.57
N ARG A 73 -4.40 19.46 -11.66
CA ARG A 73 -4.35 20.03 -13.03
C ARG A 73 -5.72 20.55 -13.46
N LEU A 74 -6.80 19.84 -13.18
CA LEU A 74 -8.17 20.32 -13.46
C LEU A 74 -8.50 21.56 -12.63
N GLN A 75 -8.19 21.55 -11.33
CA GLN A 75 -8.43 22.67 -10.42
C GLN A 75 -7.68 23.93 -10.83
N ALA A 76 -6.46 23.78 -11.37
CA ALA A 76 -5.67 24.88 -11.90
C ALA A 76 -6.31 25.55 -13.14
N ARG A 77 -7.17 24.85 -13.89
CA ARG A 77 -7.88 25.42 -15.05
C ARG A 77 -9.03 26.35 -14.64
N VAL A 78 -9.53 26.24 -13.40
CA VAL A 78 -10.68 27.00 -12.88
C VAL A 78 -10.37 27.54 -11.49
N PRO A 79 -9.46 28.54 -11.40
CA PRO A 79 -9.19 29.18 -10.12
C PRO A 79 -10.47 29.88 -9.63
N GLY A 80 -11.01 29.42 -8.49
CA GLY A 80 -12.22 29.99 -7.86
C GLY A 80 -13.47 29.10 -7.89
N PHE A 81 -13.42 27.93 -8.53
CA PHE A 81 -14.47 26.91 -8.41
C PHE A 81 -13.88 25.66 -7.76
N ASP A 82 -14.45 25.25 -6.64
CA ASP A 82 -14.04 24.03 -5.94
C ASP A 82 -14.60 22.79 -6.65
N LEU A 83 -13.71 22.09 -7.36
CA LEU A 83 -14.02 20.86 -8.10
C LEU A 83 -14.19 19.64 -7.19
N ASP A 84 -13.70 19.72 -5.94
CA ASP A 84 -13.50 18.59 -5.02
C ASP A 84 -14.49 18.57 -3.85
N ARG A 85 -15.47 19.48 -3.84
CA ARG A 85 -16.44 19.72 -2.76
C ARG A 85 -17.09 18.45 -2.13
N HIS A 86 -17.12 17.32 -2.84
CA HIS A 86 -17.75 16.08 -2.37
C HIS A 86 -16.76 14.98 -1.94
N ARG A 87 -15.45 15.20 -2.04
CA ARG A 87 -14.45 14.23 -1.56
C ARG A 87 -14.01 14.63 -0.15
N GLU A 88 -14.39 13.82 0.84
CA GLU A 88 -13.80 13.89 2.18
C GLU A 88 -12.28 13.84 2.05
N PRO A 89 -11.51 14.65 2.80
CA PRO A 89 -10.06 14.63 2.72
C PRO A 89 -9.58 13.22 3.09
N GLU A 90 -8.86 12.58 2.17
CA GLU A 90 -8.12 11.34 2.43
C GLU A 90 -6.93 11.64 3.36
N ALA A 91 -7.21 12.05 4.59
CA ALA A 91 -6.22 12.42 5.59
C ALA A 91 -5.57 11.19 6.27
N LEU A 92 -5.75 9.98 5.73
CA LEU A 92 -5.35 8.74 6.40
C LEU A 92 -4.60 7.72 5.54
N ASP A 93 -4.07 8.11 4.39
CA ASP A 93 -3.31 7.18 3.53
C ASP A 93 -1.97 6.69 4.14
N GLY A 94 -1.59 7.20 5.32
CA GLY A 94 -0.42 6.75 6.10
C GLY A 94 -0.74 6.16 7.47
N VAL A 95 -2.00 6.15 7.92
CA VAL A 95 -2.36 5.68 9.27
C VAL A 95 -2.14 4.19 9.51
N PRO A 96 -2.41 3.26 8.57
CA PRO A 96 -2.12 1.86 8.85
C PRO A 96 -0.61 1.63 9.02
N VAL A 97 0.23 2.27 8.20
CA VAL A 97 1.69 2.15 8.29
C VAL A 97 2.22 2.76 9.59
N GLY A 98 1.72 3.94 9.97
CA GLY A 98 2.07 4.59 11.24
C GLY A 98 1.65 3.77 12.46
N ALA A 99 0.44 3.21 12.46
CA ALA A 99 -0.06 2.37 13.55
C ALA A 99 0.74 1.08 13.70
N PHE A 100 1.08 0.42 12.59
CA PHE A 100 1.92 -0.78 12.61
C PHE A 100 3.33 -0.47 13.12
N ALA A 101 3.97 0.58 12.62
CA ALA A 101 5.30 0.98 13.07
C ALA A 101 5.32 1.28 14.58
N LEU A 102 4.31 2.01 15.07
CA LEU A 102 4.18 2.37 16.48
C LEU A 102 3.90 1.14 17.36
N ALA A 103 3.01 0.24 16.93
CA ALA A 103 2.74 -1.02 17.62
C ALA A 103 3.99 -1.91 17.69
N SER A 104 4.74 -2.04 16.59
CA SER A 104 6.01 -2.78 16.58
C SER A 104 7.04 -2.16 17.53
N LEU A 105 7.14 -0.83 17.58
CA LEU A 105 8.07 -0.12 18.47
C LEU A 105 7.72 -0.34 19.95
N VAL A 106 6.43 -0.30 20.29
CA VAL A 106 5.93 -0.59 21.65
C VAL A 106 6.22 -2.03 22.05
N LEU A 107 5.95 -3.01 21.17
CA LEU A 107 6.25 -4.43 21.41
C LEU A 107 7.75 -4.67 21.61
N LEU A 108 8.60 -4.11 20.75
CA LEU A 108 10.06 -4.18 20.87
C LEU A 108 10.56 -3.54 22.17
N GLY A 109 9.99 -2.40 22.57
CA GLY A 109 10.31 -1.73 23.82
C GLY A 109 9.93 -2.56 25.06
N ALA A 110 8.72 -3.13 25.07
CA ALA A 110 8.25 -4.02 26.12
C ALA A 110 9.13 -5.28 26.21
N ALA A 111 9.40 -5.95 25.10
CA ALA A 111 10.26 -7.14 25.04
C ALA A 111 11.68 -6.84 25.55
N ARG A 112 12.30 -5.74 25.12
CA ARG A 112 13.62 -5.31 25.61
C ARG A 112 13.60 -5.03 27.12
N ARG A 113 12.53 -4.45 27.63
CA ARG A 113 12.37 -4.20 29.07
C ARG A 113 12.26 -5.49 29.87
N PHE A 114 11.57 -6.51 29.37
CA PHE A 114 11.48 -7.82 30.04
C PHE A 114 12.80 -8.60 29.99
N VAL A 115 13.53 -8.57 28.86
CA VAL A 115 14.84 -9.24 28.75
C VAL A 115 15.89 -8.56 29.63
N ARG A 116 15.92 -7.22 29.68
CA ARG A 116 16.80 -6.47 30.61
C ARG A 116 16.42 -6.62 32.08
N ARG A 117 15.17 -7.01 32.35
CA ARG A 117 14.68 -7.32 33.69
C ARG A 117 14.89 -8.77 34.09
N ARG A 118 15.51 -9.62 33.25
CA ARG A 118 16.07 -10.86 33.79
C ARG A 118 17.04 -10.44 34.90
N PRO A 119 16.72 -10.73 36.17
CA PRO A 119 17.77 -10.72 37.18
C PRO A 119 18.84 -11.63 36.60
N THR A 120 20.09 -11.18 36.64
CA THR A 120 21.23 -12.10 36.56
C THR A 120 20.87 -13.28 37.45
N SER A 121 20.51 -14.41 36.83
CA SER A 121 20.44 -15.66 37.55
C SER A 121 21.83 -15.76 38.17
N PRO A 122 21.95 -15.89 39.49
CA PRO A 122 23.25 -16.09 40.10
C PRO A 122 23.88 -17.24 39.34
N SER A 123 25.06 -16.99 38.78
CA SER A 123 25.85 -17.99 38.10
C SER A 123 25.96 -19.17 39.05
N THR A 124 25.19 -20.23 38.78
CA THR A 124 25.46 -21.52 39.40
C THR A 124 26.90 -21.83 39.04
N PRO A 125 27.81 -21.94 40.01
CA PRO A 125 29.17 -22.34 39.75
C PRO A 125 29.12 -23.70 39.07
N ASP A 126 29.72 -23.80 37.88
CA ASP A 126 30.24 -25.01 37.24
C ASP A 126 29.59 -26.31 37.75
N ASP A 127 28.38 -26.63 37.26
CA ASP A 127 27.73 -27.90 37.58
C ASP A 127 28.36 -28.99 36.70
N PRO A 128 29.10 -29.95 37.26
CA PRO A 128 29.76 -30.96 36.47
C PRO A 128 28.70 -31.93 35.92
N GLN A 129 28.45 -31.80 34.61
CA GLN A 129 27.61 -32.66 33.79
C GLN A 129 26.11 -32.67 34.15
N ASP A 130 25.34 -31.92 33.37
CA ASP A 130 23.89 -32.07 33.31
C ASP A 130 23.57 -33.50 32.80
N PRO A 131 22.90 -34.37 33.58
CA PRO A 131 22.55 -35.73 33.18
C PRO A 131 21.62 -35.79 31.96
N TYR A 132 21.03 -34.66 31.55
CA TYR A 132 20.25 -34.56 30.32
C TYR A 132 21.13 -34.52 29.05
N ASP A 133 22.33 -33.94 29.12
CA ASP A 133 23.23 -33.83 27.97
C ASP A 133 23.81 -35.20 27.59
N GLU A 134 24.24 -36.00 28.58
CA GLU A 134 24.75 -37.35 28.34
C GLU A 134 23.68 -38.27 27.74
N ARG A 135 22.42 -38.10 28.15
CA ARG A 135 21.30 -38.86 27.59
C ARG A 135 20.99 -38.46 26.14
N LEU A 136 21.16 -37.18 25.82
CA LEU A 136 21.00 -36.65 24.46
C LEU A 136 22.05 -37.22 23.50
N ASP A 137 23.31 -37.27 23.94
CA ASP A 137 24.40 -37.83 23.15
C ASP A 137 24.21 -39.33 22.87
N GLN A 138 23.64 -40.06 23.84
CA GLN A 138 23.30 -41.47 23.69
C GLN A 138 22.18 -41.71 22.66
N GLU A 139 21.16 -40.86 22.66
CA GLU A 139 20.08 -40.90 21.66
C GLU A 139 20.58 -40.52 20.26
N LEU A 140 21.47 -39.53 20.17
CA LEU A 140 22.11 -39.09 18.92
C LEU A 140 22.96 -40.20 18.29
N ALA A 141 23.77 -40.88 19.10
CA ALA A 141 24.57 -42.01 18.63
C ALA A 141 23.70 -43.16 18.12
N ARG A 142 22.55 -43.41 18.76
CA ARG A 142 21.60 -44.44 18.35
C ARG A 142 20.92 -44.15 17.00
N LEU A 143 20.73 -42.89 16.66
CA LEU A 143 20.08 -42.46 15.41
C LEU A 143 21.07 -42.35 14.23
N ALA A 144 22.37 -42.41 14.51
CA ALA A 144 23.43 -42.32 13.51
C ALA A 144 23.86 -43.70 12.94
N ASP A 145 23.43 -44.80 13.57
CA ASP A 145 23.53 -46.19 13.08
C ASP A 145 22.25 -46.64 12.35
#